data_AF-A0A2C5ZMV8-F1
#
_entry.id   AF-A0A2C5ZMV8-F1
#
_cell.length_a   1.000
_cell.length_b   1.000
_cell.length_c   1.000
_cell.angle_alpha   90.00
_cell.angle_beta   90.00
_cell.angle_gamma   90.00
#
_symmetry.space_group_name_H-M   'P 1'
#
loop_
_entity.id
_entity.type
_entity.pdbx_description
1 polymer ?
#
loop_
_entity_poly.entity_id
_entity_poly.type
_entity_poly.pdbx_seq_one_letter_code
_entity_poly.pdbx_strand_id
1 'polypeptide(L)' 'MQRALRREPARAGALLAALLQQLYALDILDEDAILAWWADDRALQGDGMAALRDKCRVLVEWLENAEEEDDDDDDDDD' A
#
# COMPACT_ATOMS: atom_id res chain seq x y z
N MET A 1 -21.28 13.36 -7.61
CA MET A 1 -20.64 12.03 -7.72
C MET A 1 -19.98 11.63 -6.39
N GLN A 2 -20.76 11.32 -5.34
CA GLN A 2 -20.20 11.00 -4.00
C GLN A 2 -20.84 9.75 -3.35
N ARG A 3 -21.58 8.94 -4.12
CA ARG A 3 -22.38 7.82 -3.55
C ARG A 3 -21.73 6.43 -3.61
N ALA A 4 -20.64 6.26 -4.38
CA ALA A 4 -20.05 4.93 -4.60
C ALA A 4 -19.20 4.42 -3.42
N LEU A 5 -18.49 5.31 -2.71
CA LEU A 5 -17.62 4.94 -1.59
C LEU A 5 -18.39 4.60 -0.30
N ARG A 6 -19.70 4.84 -0.24
CA ARG A 6 -20.49 4.76 1.01
C ARG A 6 -20.99 3.35 1.36
N ARG A 7 -20.72 2.31 0.56
CA ARG A 7 -21.42 1.02 0.76
C ARG A 7 -20.58 -0.21 1.03
N GLU A 8 -19.31 -0.32 0.66
CA GLU A 8 -18.55 -1.55 0.91
C GLU A 8 -17.06 -1.23 1.15
N PRO A 9 -16.63 -1.03 2.41
CA PRO A 9 -15.24 -0.70 2.74
C PRO A 9 -14.23 -1.74 2.22
N ALA A 10 -14.64 -3.01 2.13
CA ALA A 10 -13.82 -4.07 1.56
C ALA A 10 -13.53 -3.87 0.05
N ARG A 11 -14.52 -3.43 -0.74
CA ARG A 11 -14.31 -3.15 -2.18
C ARG A 11 -13.48 -1.88 -2.37
N ALA A 12 -13.75 -0.85 -1.57
CA ALA A 12 -12.96 0.37 -1.58
C ALA A 12 -11.49 0.09 -1.23
N GLY A 13 -11.23 -0.82 -0.28
CA GLY A 13 -9.87 -1.18 0.13
C GLY A 13 -9.13 -1.96 -0.96
N ALA A 14 -9.82 -2.87 -1.66
CA ALA A 14 -9.24 -3.56 -2.81
C ALA A 14 -8.91 -2.60 -3.96
N LEU A 15 -9.79 -1.61 -4.23
CA LEU A 15 -9.54 -0.58 -5.23
C LEU A 15 -8.38 0.34 -4.85
N LEU A 16 -8.29 0.72 -3.57
CA LEU A 16 -7.18 1.54 -3.07
C LEU A 16 -5.85 0.79 -3.19
N ALA A 17 -5.80 -0.48 -2.81
CA ALA A 17 -4.61 -1.31 -2.96
C ALA A 17 -4.17 -1.39 -4.43
N ALA A 18 -5.09 -1.68 -5.35
CA ALA A 18 -4.79 -1.72 -6.77
C ALA A 18 -4.31 -0.37 -7.31
N LEU A 19 -4.91 0.75 -6.86
CA LEU A 19 -4.49 2.09 -7.26
C LEU A 19 -3.08 2.42 -6.76
N LEU A 20 -2.79 2.16 -5.49
CA LEU A 20 -1.46 2.38 -4.91
C LEU A 20 -0.38 1.57 -5.64
N GLN A 21 -0.67 0.30 -5.95
CA GLN A 21 0.24 -0.54 -6.74
C GLN A 21 0.49 0.02 -8.15
N GLN A 22 -0.53 0.58 -8.80
CA GLN A 22 -0.36 1.22 -10.11
C GLN A 22 0.44 2.53 -10.02
N LEU A 23 0.27 3.31 -8.95
CA LEU A 23 1.04 4.54 -8.75
C LEU A 23 2.51 4.24 -8.45
N TYR A 24 2.78 3.16 -7.70
CA TYR A 24 4.12 2.63 -7.49
C TYR A 24 4.76 2.21 -8.83
N ALA A 25 4.08 1.35 -9.61
CA ALA A 25 4.60 0.87 -10.90
C ALA A 25 4.77 1.95 -11.98
N LEU A 26 4.23 3.16 -11.76
CA LEU A 26 4.40 4.32 -12.63
C LEU A 26 5.45 5.31 -12.10
N ASP A 27 6.20 4.94 -11.06
CA ASP A 27 7.19 5.79 -10.38
C ASP A 27 6.61 7.13 -9.89
N ILE A 28 5.33 7.14 -9.51
CA ILE A 28 4.65 8.33 -8.97
C ILE A 28 4.76 8.36 -7.45
N LEU A 29 4.70 7.19 -6.82
CA LEU A 29 4.88 7.01 -5.38
C LEU A 29 5.99 6.00 -5.15
N ASP A 30 6.93 6.36 -4.28
CA ASP A 30 7.97 5.45 -3.83
C ASP A 30 7.46 4.58 -2.68
N GLU A 31 8.18 3.50 -2.38
CA GLU A 31 7.89 2.58 -1.27
C GLU A 31 7.71 3.32 0.06
N ASP A 32 8.70 4.13 0.43
CA ASP A 32 8.69 4.96 1.64
C ASP A 32 7.42 5.79 1.79
N ALA A 33 6.88 6.32 0.68
CA ALA A 33 5.68 7.14 0.72
C ALA A 33 4.43 6.30 1.06
N ILE A 34 4.35 5.07 0.53
CA ILE A 34 3.25 4.14 0.79
C ILE A 34 3.35 3.59 2.22
N LEU A 35 4.55 3.22 2.68
CA LEU A 35 4.80 2.75 4.04
C LEU A 35 4.54 3.84 5.09
N ALA A 36 4.99 5.08 4.83
CA ALA A 36 4.73 6.21 5.72
C ALA A 36 3.22 6.49 5.85
N TRP A 37 2.47 6.42 4.75
CA TRP A 37 1.00 6.53 4.82
C TRP A 37 0.39 5.39 5.63
N TRP A 38 0.85 4.15 5.43
CA TRP A 38 0.35 2.99 6.14
C TRP A 38 0.57 3.07 7.65
N ALA A 39 1.74 3.56 8.08
CA ALA A 39 2.14 3.68 9.48
C ALA A 39 1.45 4.84 10.21
N ASP A 40 0.96 5.84 9.48
CA ASP A 40 0.35 7.03 10.06
C ASP A 40 -1.05 6.73 10.66
N ASP A 41 -1.28 7.14 11.91
CA ASP A 41 -2.57 7.00 12.60
C ASP A 41 -3.75 7.63 11.83
N ARG A 42 -3.49 8.67 11.01
CA ARG A 42 -4.51 9.28 10.15
C ARG A 42 -5.10 8.28 9.15
N ALA A 43 -4.35 7.24 8.76
CA ALA A 43 -4.86 6.16 7.91
C ALA A 43 -5.87 5.24 8.63
N LEU A 44 -6.00 5.36 9.96
CA LEU A 44 -7.02 4.67 10.76
C LEU A 44 -8.21 5.58 11.13
N GLN A 45 -8.08 6.89 10.93
CA GLN A 45 -9.10 7.86 11.36
C GLN A 45 -10.31 7.88 10.42
N GLY A 46 -11.46 7.43 10.94
CA GLY A 46 -12.75 7.52 10.26
C GLY A 46 -13.47 6.19 10.15
N ASP A 47 -14.79 6.26 10.02
CA ASP A 47 -15.63 5.06 9.90
C ASP A 47 -15.23 4.22 8.69
N GLY A 48 -14.79 2.99 8.94
CA GLY A 48 -14.41 2.03 7.89
C GLY A 48 -12.97 2.13 7.40
N MET A 49 -12.16 3.08 7.87
CA MET A 49 -10.74 3.19 7.49
C MET A 49 -9.91 1.99 7.94
N ALA A 50 -10.19 1.42 9.12
CA ALA A 50 -9.52 0.19 9.56
C ALA A 50 -9.74 -0.99 8.60
N ALA A 51 -10.98 -1.16 8.10
CA ALA A 51 -11.31 -2.22 7.14
C ALA A 51 -10.77 -1.92 5.73
N LEU A 52 -10.67 -0.64 5.37
CA LEU A 52 -10.02 -0.19 4.14
C LEU A 52 -8.53 -0.54 4.18
N ARG A 53 -7.86 -0.13 5.26
CA ARG A 53 -6.45 -0.37 5.54
C ARG A 53 -6.16 -1.87 5.57
N ASP A 54 -6.97 -2.68 6.24
CA ASP A 54 -6.80 -4.15 6.25
C ASP A 54 -6.68 -4.78 4.85
N LYS A 55 -7.34 -4.22 3.82
CA LYS A 55 -7.20 -4.69 2.43
C LYS A 55 -5.95 -4.23 1.71
N CYS A 56 -5.32 -3.16 2.15
CA CYS A 56 -4.03 -2.72 1.63
C CYS A 56 -2.84 -3.44 2.31
N ARG A 57 -3.06 -4.26 3.36
CA ARG A 57 -1.98 -4.99 4.06
C ARG A 57 -1.14 -5.83 3.09
N VAL A 58 -1.78 -6.57 2.19
CA VAL A 58 -1.08 -7.44 1.21
C VAL A 58 -0.14 -6.65 0.30
N LEU A 59 -0.49 -5.40 -0.04
CA LEU A 59 0.40 -4.53 -0.82
C LEU A 59 1.62 -4.11 0.01
N VAL A 60 1.41 -3.75 1.27
CA VAL A 60 2.49 -3.32 2.17
C VAL A 60 3.44 -4.47 2.46
N GLU A 61 2.91 -5.66 2.77
CA GLU A 61 3.73 -6.86 2.94
C GLU A 61 4.51 -7.19 1.67
N TRP A 62 3.94 -6.97 0.48
CA TRP A 62 4.67 -7.18 -0.76
C TRP A 62 5.82 -6.17 -0.97
N LEU A 63 5.61 -4.90 -0.65
CA LEU A 63 6.66 -3.85 -0.72
C LEU A 63 7.81 -4.19 0.23
N GLU A 64 7.51 -4.44 1.51
CA GLU A 64 8.52 -4.74 2.54
C GLU A 64 9.38 -5.97 2.19
N ASN A 65 8.81 -6.98 1.52
CA ASN A 65 9.58 -8.16 1.08
C ASN A 65 10.33 -7.95 -0.25
N ALA A 66 9.91 -6.98 -1.08
CA ALA A 66 10.55 -6.73 -2.37
C ALA A 66 11.91 -6.05 -2.20
N GLU A 67 12.06 -5.15 -1.22
CA GLU A 67 13.36 -4.54 -0.88
C GLU A 67 14.35 -5.56 -0.30
N GLU A 68 13.89 -6.52 0.52
CA GLU A 68 14.76 -7.56 1.09
C GLU A 68 15.36 -8.51 0.03
N GLU A 69 14.77 -8.64 -1.16
CA GLU A 69 15.29 -9.48 -2.25
C GLU A 69 16.30 -8.75 -3.16
N ASP A 70 16.31 -7.41 -3.21
CA ASP A 70 17.15 -6.62 -4.13
C ASP A 70 18.50 -6.20 -3.48
N ASP A 71 18.63 -6.31 -2.15
CA ASP A 71 19.81 -5.91 -1.38
C ASP A 71 20.84 -7.05 -1.16
N ASP A 72 20.62 -8.23 -1.76
CA ASP A 72 21.41 -9.46 -1.57
C ASP A 72 22.25 -9.86 -2.83
N ASP A 73 22.57 -8.91 -3.71
CA ASP A 73 23.33 -9.12 -4.96
C ASP A 73 24.58 -8.22 -5.10
N ASP A 74 25.28 -7.93 -4.00
CA ASP A 74 26.56 -7.20 -4.02
C ASP A 74 27.62 -7.79 -3.07
N ASP A 75 27.86 -9.11 -3.18
CA ASP A 75 29.08 -9.71 -2.62
C ASP A 75 29.67 -10.77 -3.58
N ASP A 76 30.93 -10.49 -3.97
CA ASP A 76 31.96 -11.42 -4.45
C ASP A 76 32.03 -11.79 -5.95
N ASP A 77 32.93 -11.14 -6.71
CA ASP A 77 34.13 -11.83 -7.22
C ASP A 77 35.22 -10.86 -7.75
N ASP A 78 36.47 -11.20 -7.44
CA ASP A 78 37.80 -10.62 -7.77
C ASP A 78 38.00 -9.97 -9.18
#